data_AF-A0A382X6U9-F1
#
_entry.id   AF-A0A382X6U9-F1
#
_cell.length_a   1.000
_cell.length_b   1.000
_cell.length_c   1.000
_cell.angle_alpha   90.00
_cell.angle_beta   90.00
_cell.angle_gamma   90.00
#
_symmetry.space_group_name_H-M   'P 1'
#
loop_
_entity.id
_entity.type
_entity.pdbx_description
1 polymer ?
#
loop_
_entity_poly.entity_id
_entity_poly.type
_entity_poly.pdbx_seq_one_letter_code
_entity_poly.pdbx_strand_id
1 'polypeptide(L)'
;MPFAISTEGSFEVGGHSYSIPNEFSAREVYSYRRLLEPIPDIPGGTSLNDEQRAYQLAYFLRRAAACIIPGLQVQSLEGLKLGQLKTIHEWIVAHRPDLSETAQFPA
;
A
#
# COMPACT_ATOMS: atom_id res chain seq x y z
N MET A 1 -13.89 6.14 10.15
CA MET A 1 -13.67 4.69 10.12
C MET A 1 -12.67 4.34 11.21
N PRO A 2 -12.95 3.38 12.11
CA PRO A 2 -11.96 2.94 13.10
C PRO A 2 -10.75 2.39 12.36
N PHE A 3 -9.56 2.84 12.77
CA PHE A 3 -8.27 2.51 12.20
C PHE A 3 -7.28 2.37 13.35
N ALA A 4 -6.65 1.21 13.47
CA ALA A 4 -5.57 0.97 14.42
C ALA A 4 -4.53 0.03 13.80
N ILE A 5 -3.26 0.26 14.09
CA ILE A 5 -2.17 -0.65 13.72
C ILE A 5 -1.48 -1.05 15.02
N SER A 6 -1.46 -2.35 15.28
CA SER A 6 -0.71 -2.94 16.38
C SER A 6 0.76 -3.05 15.98
N THR A 7 1.64 -2.90 16.97
CA THR A 7 3.06 -3.21 16.84
C THR A 7 3.35 -4.69 16.61
N GLU A 8 2.36 -5.56 16.86
CA GLU A 8 2.48 -7.03 16.77
C GLU A 8 2.06 -7.60 15.41
N GLY A 9 1.93 -6.75 14.38
CA GLY A 9 1.63 -7.22 13.02
C GLY A 9 0.14 -7.45 12.75
N SER A 10 -0.75 -6.79 13.50
CA SER A 10 -2.17 -6.69 13.15
C SER A 10 -2.61 -5.27 12.79
N PHE A 11 -3.58 -5.18 11.89
CA PHE A 11 -4.16 -3.94 11.37
C PHE A 11 -5.69 -4.05 11.43
N GLU A 12 -6.35 -3.06 12.03
CA GLU A 12 -7.80 -3.00 12.12
C GLU A 12 -8.39 -1.90 11.26
N VAL A 13 -9.39 -2.26 10.46
CA VAL A 13 -10.16 -1.31 9.65
C VAL A 13 -11.60 -1.76 9.52
N GLY A 14 -12.54 -0.84 9.80
CA GLY A 14 -13.97 -1.12 9.65
C GLY A 14 -14.44 -2.32 10.48
N GLY A 15 -13.89 -2.50 11.68
CA GLY A 15 -14.23 -3.60 12.59
C GLY A 15 -13.65 -4.96 12.23
N HIS A 16 -12.79 -5.04 11.21
CA HIS A 16 -12.08 -6.26 10.82
C HIS A 16 -10.60 -6.13 11.18
N SER A 17 -10.04 -7.19 11.76
CA SER A 17 -8.61 -7.29 12.04
C SER A 17 -7.95 -8.16 10.97
N TYR A 18 -6.86 -7.65 10.42
CA TYR A 18 -6.05 -8.29 9.41
C TYR A 18 -4.64 -8.49 9.96
N SER A 19 -3.97 -9.54 9.50
CA SER A 19 -2.58 -9.85 9.87
C SER A 19 -1.72 -9.86 8.62
N ILE A 20 -0.45 -9.49 8.77
CA ILE A 20 0.53 -9.65 7.69
C ILE A 20 0.85 -11.15 7.57
N PRO A 21 0.80 -11.73 6.36
CA PRO A 21 1.27 -13.09 6.17
C PRO A 21 2.73 -13.27 6.58
N ASN A 22 3.05 -14.45 7.12
CA ASN A 22 4.43 -14.82 7.47
C ASN A 22 5.29 -15.11 6.22
N GLU A 23 4.65 -15.48 5.11
CA GLU A 23 5.30 -15.83 3.86
C GLU A 23 4.57 -15.15 2.71
N PHE A 24 5.31 -14.77 1.68
CA PHE A 24 4.75 -14.27 0.43
C PHE A 24 5.29 -15.13 -0.71
N SER A 25 4.45 -15.43 -1.67
CA SER A 25 4.90 -15.96 -2.95
C SER A 25 5.69 -14.89 -3.72
N ALA A 26 6.62 -15.32 -4.57
CA ALA A 26 7.36 -14.42 -5.45
C ALA A 26 6.43 -13.54 -6.32
N ARG A 27 5.26 -14.07 -6.68
CA ARG A 27 4.24 -13.35 -7.45
C ARG A 27 3.61 -12.21 -6.67
N GLU A 28 3.31 -12.42 -5.39
CA GLU A 28 2.72 -11.40 -4.52
C GLU A 28 3.72 -10.27 -4.25
N VAL A 29 4.98 -10.63 -3.95
CA VAL A 29 6.08 -9.67 -3.79
C VAL A 29 6.27 -8.85 -5.08
N TYR A 30 6.33 -9.51 -6.23
CA TYR A 30 6.48 -8.83 -7.52
C TYR A 30 5.30 -7.89 -7.81
N SER A 31 4.06 -8.35 -7.59
CA SER A 31 2.85 -7.55 -7.85
C SER A 31 2.75 -6.34 -6.92
N TYR A 32 3.11 -6.52 -5.65
CA TYR A 32 3.17 -5.45 -4.67
C TYR A 32 4.18 -4.37 -5.08
N ARG A 33 5.41 -4.78 -5.39
CA ARG A 33 6.48 -3.86 -5.82
C ARG A 33 6.07 -3.14 -7.10
N ARG A 34 5.56 -3.86 -8.11
CA ARG A 34 5.18 -3.29 -9.39
C ARG A 34 4.04 -2.28 -9.31
N LEU A 35 3.12 -2.43 -8.34
CA LEU A 35 2.06 -1.45 -8.09
C LEU A 35 2.57 -0.15 -7.45
N LEU A 36 3.69 -0.22 -6.74
CA LEU A 36 4.28 0.92 -6.02
C LEU A 36 5.50 1.50 -6.73
N GLU A 37 5.90 0.92 -7.87
CA GLU A 37 6.95 1.46 -8.70
C GLU A 37 6.57 2.87 -9.19
N PRO A 38 7.51 3.83 -9.12
CA PRO A 38 7.30 5.15 -9.69
C PRO A 38 6.92 5.02 -11.17
N ILE A 39 5.84 5.69 -11.56
CA ILE A 39 5.52 5.80 -12.98
C ILE A 39 6.55 6.74 -13.61
N PRO A 40 7.34 6.29 -14.60
CA PRO A 40 8.33 7.13 -15.23
C PRO A 40 7.66 8.34 -15.88
N ASP A 41 8.25 9.53 -15.70
CA ASP A 41 7.81 10.73 -16.41
C ASP A 41 8.02 10.51 -17.92
N ILE A 42 6.91 10.44 -18.67
CA ILE A 42 6.95 10.30 -20.13
C ILE A 42 7.03 11.70 -20.73
N PRO A 43 8.05 12.03 -21.53
CA PRO A 43 8.10 13.30 -22.26
C PRO A 43 6.85 13.46 -23.14
N GLY A 44 6.03 14.48 -22.88
CA GLY A 44 4.75 14.71 -23.56
C GLY A 44 3.54 13.98 -22.97
N GLY A 45 3.69 13.29 -21.84
CA GLY A 45 2.60 12.71 -21.08
C GLY A 45 1.80 13.76 -20.29
N THR A 46 0.65 13.35 -19.75
CA THR A 46 -0.15 14.20 -18.86
C THR A 46 0.60 14.45 -17.56
N SER A 47 1.02 15.69 -17.32
CA SER A 47 1.55 16.11 -16.03
C SER A 47 0.43 16.10 -14.99
N LEU A 48 0.57 15.26 -13.97
CA LEU A 48 -0.36 15.23 -12.85
C LEU A 48 -0.06 16.37 -11.87
N ASN A 49 -1.10 17.08 -11.44
CA ASN A 49 -1.00 18.01 -10.32
C ASN A 49 -0.90 17.25 -8.99
N ASP A 50 -0.58 17.95 -7.90
CA ASP A 50 -0.35 17.32 -6.58
C ASP A 50 -1.56 16.53 -6.07
N GLU A 51 -2.76 17.02 -6.33
CA GLU A 51 -4.01 16.36 -5.96
C GLU A 51 -4.16 15.03 -6.72
N GLN A 52 -3.98 15.05 -8.05
CA GLN A 52 -4.02 13.85 -8.88
C GLN A 52 -2.93 12.84 -8.50
N ARG A 53 -1.72 13.31 -8.19
CA ARG A 53 -0.63 12.45 -7.66
C ARG A 53 -1.03 11.80 -6.34
N ALA A 54 -1.63 12.57 -5.42
CA ALA A 54 -2.11 12.05 -4.15
C ALA A 54 -3.23 11.01 -4.32
N TYR A 55 -4.20 11.26 -5.22
CA TYR A 55 -5.27 10.31 -5.55
C TYR A 55 -4.72 9.02 -6.17
N GLN A 56 -3.80 9.15 -7.13
CA GLN A 56 -3.16 8.02 -7.78
C GLN A 56 -2.34 7.20 -6.78
N LEU A 57 -1.56 7.84 -5.92
CA LEU A 57 -0.81 7.16 -4.87
C LEU A 57 -1.73 6.42 -3.90
N ALA A 58 -2.82 7.05 -3.47
CA ALA A 58 -3.82 6.41 -2.62
C ALA A 58 -4.45 5.18 -3.32
N TYR A 59 -4.73 5.27 -4.62
CA TYR A 59 -5.22 4.14 -5.40
C TYR A 59 -4.22 2.96 -5.41
N PHE A 60 -2.95 3.23 -5.68
CA PHE A 60 -1.92 2.19 -5.70
C PHE A 60 -1.68 1.56 -4.34
N LEU A 61 -1.62 2.35 -3.26
CA LEU A 61 -1.45 1.84 -1.90
C LEU A 61 -2.58 0.88 -1.49
N ARG A 62 -3.84 1.21 -1.83
CA ARG A 62 -4.98 0.31 -1.55
C ARG A 62 -4.85 -1.01 -2.28
N ARG A 63 -4.50 -0.97 -3.56
CA ARG A 63 -4.33 -2.18 -4.38
C ARG A 63 -3.15 -3.01 -3.93
N ALA A 64 -2.04 -2.38 -3.57
CA ALA A 64 -0.86 -3.06 -3.07
C ALA A 64 -1.18 -3.80 -1.76
N ALA A 65 -1.81 -3.14 -0.79
CA ALA A 65 -2.23 -3.76 0.47
C ALA A 65 -3.19 -4.95 0.24
N ALA A 66 -4.24 -4.77 -0.57
CA ALA A 66 -5.19 -5.84 -0.89
C ALA A 66 -4.57 -7.01 -1.67
N CYS A 67 -3.43 -6.80 -2.35
CA CYS A 67 -2.73 -7.85 -3.07
C CYS A 67 -1.97 -8.81 -2.14
N ILE A 68 -1.55 -8.35 -0.97
CA ILE A 68 -0.67 -9.12 -0.08
C ILE A 68 -1.30 -9.46 1.27
N ILE A 69 -2.42 -8.83 1.65
CA ILE A 69 -3.13 -9.14 2.88
C ILE A 69 -4.35 -10.00 2.53
N PRO A 70 -4.36 -11.30 2.91
CA PRO A 70 -5.47 -12.20 2.62
C PRO A 70 -6.79 -11.66 3.17
N GLY A 71 -7.83 -11.71 2.33
CA GLY A 71 -9.18 -11.26 2.69
C GLY A 71 -9.36 -9.74 2.73
N LEU A 72 -8.30 -8.93 2.64
CA LEU A 72 -8.42 -7.48 2.57
C LEU A 72 -8.89 -7.05 1.17
N GLN A 73 -10.01 -6.35 1.13
CA GLN A 73 -10.56 -5.82 -0.12
C GLN A 73 -10.20 -4.34 -0.29
N VAL A 74 -10.06 -3.90 -1.54
CA VAL A 74 -9.77 -2.49 -1.87
C VAL A 74 -10.85 -1.56 -1.31
N GLN A 75 -12.12 -1.99 -1.38
CA GLN A 75 -13.29 -1.28 -0.88
C GLN A 75 -13.20 -0.99 0.63
N SER A 76 -12.60 -1.91 1.39
CA SER A 76 -12.37 -1.75 2.84
C SER A 76 -11.40 -0.61 3.16
N LEU A 77 -10.67 -0.09 2.17
CA LEU A 77 -9.67 0.97 2.33
C LEU A 77 -10.09 2.28 1.65
N GLU A 78 -11.23 2.33 0.96
CA GLU A 78 -11.66 3.53 0.19
C GLU A 78 -11.85 4.76 1.09
N GLY A 79 -12.38 4.55 2.31
CA GLY A 79 -12.59 5.61 3.30
C GLY A 79 -11.32 6.09 4.02
N LEU A 80 -10.16 5.49 3.77
CA LEU A 80 -8.91 5.89 4.40
C LEU A 80 -8.25 7.06 3.67
N LYS A 81 -7.70 7.99 4.45
CA LYS A 81 -6.89 9.10 3.94
C LYS A 81 -5.52 8.59 3.48
N LEU A 82 -4.88 9.33 2.57
CA LEU A 82 -3.55 8.99 2.08
C LEU A 82 -2.53 8.77 3.21
N GLY A 83 -2.54 9.59 4.26
CA GLY A 83 -1.66 9.42 5.41
C GLY A 83 -1.82 8.04 6.09
N GLN A 84 -3.05 7.56 6.26
CA GLN A 84 -3.31 6.24 6.85
C GLN A 84 -2.87 5.11 5.94
N LEU A 85 -3.05 5.28 4.62
CA LEU A 85 -2.57 4.31 3.63
C LEU A 85 -1.04 4.23 3.60
N LYS A 86 -0.35 5.37 3.78
CA LYS A 86 1.11 5.41 3.96
C LYS A 86 1.52 4.67 5.23
N THR A 87 0.83 4.89 6.35
CA THR A 87 1.11 4.15 7.60
C THR A 87 0.93 2.64 7.43
N ILE A 88 -0.10 2.19 6.71
CA ILE A 88 -0.27 0.75 6.39
C ILE A 88 0.92 0.24 5.58
N HIS A 89 1.35 0.99 4.56
CA HIS A 89 2.50 0.61 3.76
C HIS A 89 3.81 0.54 4.57
N GLU A 90 4.08 1.55 5.40
CA GLU A 90 5.24 1.58 6.29
C GLU A 90 5.22 0.40 7.25
N TRP A 91 4.06 0.09 7.82
CA TRP A 91 3.88 -1.07 8.69
C TRP A 91 4.13 -2.40 7.96
N ILE A 92 3.60 -2.57 6.74
CA ILE A 92 3.88 -3.74 5.89
C ILE A 92 5.39 -3.90 5.68
N VAL A 93 6.07 -2.82 5.27
CA VAL A 93 7.50 -2.83 4.96
C VAL A 93 8.35 -3.08 6.21
N ALA A 94 7.97 -2.51 7.35
CA ALA A 94 8.69 -2.70 8.62
C ALA A 94 8.68 -4.17 9.09
N HIS A 95 7.55 -4.87 8.90
CA HIS A 95 7.45 -6.29 9.26
C HIS A 95 8.04 -7.21 8.20
N ARG A 96 8.10 -6.76 6.94
CA ARG A 96 8.52 -7.55 5.78
C ARG A 96 9.47 -6.75 4.89
N PRO A 97 10.75 -6.62 5.30
CA PRO A 97 11.76 -5.85 4.58
C PRO A 97 12.01 -6.39 3.16
N ASP A 98 11.69 -7.67 2.92
CA ASP A 98 11.69 -8.32 1.61
C ASP A 98 10.71 -7.67 0.62
N LEU A 99 9.77 -6.84 1.06
CA LEU A 99 8.92 -6.03 0.18
C LEU A 99 9.56 -4.69 -0.21
N SER A 100 10.61 -4.26 0.47
CA SER A 100 11.16 -2.90 0.40
C SER A 100 12.28 -2.69 -0.63
N GLU A 101 12.92 -3.76 -1.13
CA GLU A 101 14.15 -3.68 -1.94
C GLU A 101 14.01 -2.94 -3.29
N THR A 102 12.86 -2.32 -3.58
CA THR A 102 12.65 -1.58 -4.84
C THR A 102 11.70 -0.38 -4.74
N ALA A 103 11.18 -0.05 -3.54
CA ALA A 103 10.18 1.01 -3.37
C ALA A 103 10.74 2.20 -2.57
N GLN A 104 11.71 2.94 -3.14
CA GLN A 104 12.01 4.29 -2.66
C GLN A 104 11.00 5.25 -3.30
N PHE A 105 10.10 5.81 -2.49
CA PHE A 105 9.29 6.95 -2.92
C PHE A 105 10.22 8.13 -3.27
N PRO A 106 10.02 8.81 -4.40
CA PRO A 106 10.72 10.07 -4.63
C PRO A 106 10.30 11.09 -3.56
N ALA A 107 11.30 11.84 -3.07
CA ALA A 107 11.16 12.89 -2.07
C ALA A 107 10.30 14.06 -2.54
#